data_AF-A0A378F8U3-F1
#
_entry.id   AF-A0A378F8U3-F1
#
_cell.length_a   1.000
_cell.length_b   1.000
_cell.length_c   1.000
_cell.angle_alpha   90.00
_cell.angle_beta   90.00
_cell.angle_gamma   90.00
#
_symmetry.space_group_name_H-M   'P 1'
#
loop_
_entity.id
_entity.type
_entity.pdbx_description
1 polymer ?
#
loop_
_entity_poly.entity_id
_entity_poly.type
_entity_poly.pdbx_seq_one_letter_code
_entity_poly.pdbx_strand_id
1 'polypeptide(L)'
;MAEHRGDPAWENKLARFFAASSEFEALWHQRYEVRGVENQIKHFNHPQLGRFSLQQMYWYSAPRNGSRLLVYLPMDEAGEQALAWLDQH
;
A
#
# COMPACT_ATOMS: atom_id res chain seq x y z
N MET A 1 -14.91 3.73 -3.31
CA MET A 1 -15.25 2.43 -3.94
C MET A 1 -16.67 2.48 -4.50
N ALA A 2 -17.71 2.66 -3.67
CA ALA A 2 -19.08 2.89 -4.16
C ALA A 2 -19.21 4.15 -5.05
N GLU A 3 -18.39 5.17 -4.79
CA GLU A 3 -18.35 6.44 -5.54
C GLU A 3 -17.94 6.31 -7.02
N HIS A 4 -17.35 5.20 -7.46
CA HIS A 4 -16.91 4.99 -8.86
C HIS A 4 -17.71 3.91 -9.60
N ARG A 5 -18.78 3.38 -9.00
CA ARG A 5 -19.59 2.34 -9.64
C ARG A 5 -20.30 2.90 -10.87
N GLY A 6 -20.14 2.26 -12.02
CA GLY A 6 -20.69 2.74 -13.30
C GLY A 6 -19.78 3.71 -14.07
N ASP A 7 -18.59 4.04 -13.57
CA ASP A 7 -17.57 4.76 -14.35
C ASP A 7 -16.81 3.76 -15.26
N PRO A 8 -16.95 3.86 -16.60
CA PRO A 8 -16.31 2.92 -17.53
C PRO A 8 -14.78 2.91 -17.43
N ALA A 9 -14.14 4.05 -17.13
CA ALA A 9 -12.69 4.10 -17.02
C ALA A 9 -12.20 3.33 -15.79
N TRP A 10 -12.96 3.41 -14.70
CA TRP A 10 -12.69 2.67 -13.47
C TRP A 10 -12.94 1.17 -13.66
N GLU A 11 -14.06 0.79 -14.27
CA GLU A 11 -14.43 -0.61 -14.52
C GLU A 11 -13.44 -1.31 -15.45
N ASN A 12 -13.00 -0.64 -16.52
CA ASN A 12 -11.96 -1.15 -17.42
C ASN A 12 -10.63 -1.36 -16.70
N LYS A 13 -10.26 -0.46 -15.78
CA LYS A 13 -9.03 -0.62 -14.98
C LYS A 13 -9.15 -1.81 -14.01
N LEU A 14 -10.31 -1.98 -13.38
CA LEU A 14 -10.56 -3.12 -12.50
C LEU A 14 -10.48 -4.45 -13.26
N ALA A 15 -11.11 -4.53 -14.45
CA ALA A 15 -11.06 -5.71 -15.30
C ALA A 15 -9.62 -6.09 -15.69
N ARG A 16 -8.76 -5.08 -15.95
CA ARG A 16 -7.32 -5.32 -16.21
C ARG A 16 -6.59 -5.93 -15.00
N PHE A 17 -6.98 -5.57 -13.78
CA PHE A 17 -6.37 -6.17 -12.58
C PHE A 17 -6.83 -7.61 -12.36
N PHE A 18 -8.12 -7.92 -12.60
CA PHE A 18 -8.60 -9.31 -12.58
C PHE A 18 -7.89 -10.17 -13.61
N ALA A 19 -7.78 -9.70 -14.84
CA ALA A 19 -7.08 -10.43 -15.91
C ALA A 19 -5.59 -10.66 -15.60
N ALA A 20 -4.95 -9.76 -14.85
CA ALA A 20 -3.53 -9.87 -14.50
C ALA A 20 -3.26 -10.76 -13.27
N SER A 21 -4.25 -10.95 -12.38
CA SER A 21 -4.07 -11.70 -11.15
C SER A 21 -5.39 -12.32 -10.67
N SER A 22 -5.49 -13.64 -10.80
CA SER A 22 -6.61 -14.42 -10.25
C SER A 22 -6.67 -14.35 -8.72
N GLU A 23 -5.52 -14.18 -8.06
CA GLU A 23 -5.47 -13.97 -6.61
C GLU A 23 -6.10 -12.63 -6.22
N PHE A 24 -5.80 -11.56 -6.97
CA PHE A 24 -6.42 -10.26 -6.76
C PHE A 24 -7.94 -10.34 -6.97
N GLU A 25 -8.42 -10.99 -8.03
CA GLU A 25 -9.85 -11.20 -8.28
C GLU A 25 -10.54 -11.95 -7.13
N ALA A 26 -9.94 -13.05 -6.66
CA ALA A 26 -10.47 -13.80 -5.54
C ALA A 26 -10.57 -12.95 -4.26
N LEU A 27 -9.51 -12.22 -3.91
CA LEU A 27 -9.49 -11.35 -2.73
C LEU A 27 -10.50 -10.20 -2.84
N TRP A 28 -10.65 -9.63 -4.03
CA TRP A 28 -11.60 -8.56 -4.30
C TRP A 28 -13.05 -8.99 -4.06
N HIS A 29 -13.44 -10.16 -4.58
CA HIS A 29 -14.78 -10.71 -4.40
C HIS A 29 -15.07 -11.25 -3.01
N GLN A 30 -14.06 -11.81 -2.33
CA GLN A 30 -14.24 -12.39 -1.00
C GLN A 30 -14.39 -11.32 0.08
N ARG A 31 -13.66 -10.20 -0.04
CA ARG A 31 -13.57 -9.25 1.07
C ARG A 31 -14.44 -8.02 0.89
N TYR A 32 -14.64 -7.45 -0.31
CA TYR A 32 -15.27 -6.14 -0.56
C TYR A 32 -14.83 -4.95 0.35
N GLU A 33 -14.06 -5.21 1.41
CA GLU A 33 -13.48 -4.33 2.41
C GLU A 33 -12.03 -4.08 2.01
N VAL A 34 -11.85 -3.38 0.90
CA VAL A 34 -10.55 -2.74 0.67
C VAL A 34 -10.41 -1.68 1.76
N ARG A 35 -9.52 -1.94 2.72
CA ARG A 35 -9.27 -0.98 3.81
C ARG A 35 -8.98 0.40 3.24
N GLY A 36 -9.48 1.40 3.96
CA GLY A 36 -9.20 2.80 3.66
C GLY A 36 -7.70 3.10 3.72
N VAL A 37 -7.37 4.27 3.19
CA VAL A 37 -6.00 4.81 3.20
C VAL A 37 -5.73 5.32 4.61
N GLU A 38 -5.06 4.50 5.42
CA GLU A 38 -4.81 4.75 6.83
C GLU A 38 -3.33 4.63 7.19
N ASN A 39 -2.90 5.40 8.19
CA ASN A 39 -1.57 5.24 8.76
C ASN A 39 -1.51 3.92 9.54
N GLN A 40 -0.42 3.18 9.41
CA GLN A 40 -0.27 1.88 10.04
C GLN A 40 1.19 1.55 10.28
N ILE A 41 1.47 0.73 11.30
CA ILE A 41 2.77 0.06 11.40
C ILE A 41 2.76 -1.11 10.41
N LYS A 42 3.79 -1.21 9.57
CA LYS A 42 4.04 -2.37 8.71
C LYS A 42 5.20 -3.17 9.26
N HIS A 43 4.97 -4.46 9.40
CA HIS A 43 5.98 -5.44 9.76
C HIS A 43 6.48 -6.12 8.49
N PHE A 44 7.78 -6.07 8.25
CA PHE A 44 8.43 -6.68 7.12
C PHE A 44 9.21 -7.91 7.57
N ASN A 45 9.38 -8.86 6.65
CA ASN A 45 10.29 -9.98 6.80
C ASN A 45 11.14 -10.05 5.53
N HIS A 46 12.31 -9.40 5.58
CA HIS A 46 13.20 -9.26 4.45
C HIS A 46 14.23 -10.39 4.43
N PRO A 47 14.52 -11.01 3.26
CA PRO A 47 15.35 -12.20 3.22
C PRO A 47 16.78 -12.00 3.77
N GLN A 48 17.36 -10.80 3.64
CA GLN A 48 18.71 -10.49 4.12
C GLN A 48 18.73 -9.74 5.46
N LEU A 49 17.66 -8.99 5.78
CA LEU A 49 17.64 -8.08 6.94
C LEU A 49 16.81 -8.63 8.10
N GLY A 50 16.11 -9.75 7.90
CA GLY A 50 15.19 -10.30 8.89
C GLY A 50 13.96 -9.42 9.08
N ARG A 51 13.46 -9.36 10.31
CA ARG A 51 12.22 -8.66 10.64
C ARG A 51 12.50 -7.24 11.12
N PHE A 52 11.80 -6.27 10.56
CA PHE A 52 11.80 -4.88 11.01
C PHE A 52 10.43 -4.25 10.80
N SER A 53 10.18 -3.11 11.47
CA SER A 53 8.90 -2.43 11.41
C SER A 53 9.06 -0.97 10.99
N LEU A 54 8.19 -0.50 10.11
CA LEU A 54 8.16 0.89 9.68
C LEU A 54 6.76 1.48 9.90
N GLN A 55 6.69 2.72 10.36
CA GLN A 55 5.47 3.50 10.36
C GLN A 55 5.17 3.96 8.94
N GLN A 56 4.07 3.49 8.37
CA GLN A 56 3.53 3.97 7.11
C GLN A 56 2.62 5.18 7.38
N MET A 57 2.92 6.30 6.73
CA MET A 57 2.16 7.53 6.84
C MET A 57 1.76 8.07 5.47
N TYR A 58 0.52 8.55 5.36
CA TYR A 58 0.05 9.29 4.20
C TYR A 58 0.13 10.79 4.47
N TRP A 59 0.90 11.50 3.65
CA TRP A 59 0.95 12.96 3.63
C TRP A 59 0.21 13.46 2.41
N TYR A 60 -0.83 14.26 2.62
CA TYR A 60 -1.65 14.82 1.56
C TYR A 60 -1.20 16.24 1.27
N SER A 61 -0.83 16.53 0.01
CA SER A 61 -0.44 17.88 -0.39
C SER A 61 -1.64 18.78 -0.74
N ALA A 62 -2.85 18.21 -0.83
CA ALA A 62 -4.11 18.93 -1.07
C ALA A 62 -5.30 18.21 -0.39
N PRO A 63 -6.43 18.89 -0.13
CA PRO A 63 -7.64 18.26 0.43
C PRO A 63 -8.15 17.17 -0.52
N ARG A 64 -8.36 15.95 0.02
CA ARG A 64 -8.83 14.69 -0.60
C ARG A 64 -8.93 14.62 -2.14
N ASN A 65 -8.21 13.66 -2.71
CA ASN A 65 -8.06 13.30 -4.14
C ASN A 65 -6.89 13.96 -4.90
N GLY A 66 -6.03 14.71 -4.21
CA GLY A 66 -4.75 15.17 -4.75
C GLY A 66 -3.63 14.13 -4.62
N SER A 67 -2.47 14.45 -5.21
CA SER A 67 -1.23 13.70 -4.99
C SER A 67 -0.95 13.53 -3.50
N ARG A 68 -0.47 12.35 -3.12
CA ARG A 68 -0.10 12.02 -1.74
C ARG A 68 1.27 11.40 -1.72
N LEU A 69 2.03 11.72 -0.68
CA LEU A 69 3.27 11.01 -0.35
C LEU A 69 2.93 9.85 0.58
N LEU A 70 3.48 8.68 0.27
CA LEU A 70 3.50 7.53 1.17
C LEU A 70 4.90 7.46 1.76
N VAL A 71 5.01 7.76 3.05
CA VAL A 71 6.28 7.85 3.76
C VAL A 71 6.40 6.67 4.72
N TYR A 72 7.58 6.06 4.76
CA TYR A 72 7.93 5.04 5.74
C TYR A 72 8.98 5.60 6.68
N LEU A 73 8.68 5.56 7.98
CA LEU A 73 9.61 5.99 9.03
C LEU A 73 10.04 4.78 9.86
N PRO A 74 11.32 4.69 10.25
CA PRO A 74 11.76 3.62 11.14
C PRO A 74 11.12 3.79 12.51
N MET A 75 10.67 2.69 13.10
CA MET A 75 10.07 2.69 14.44
C MET A 75 11.10 2.49 15.55
N ASP A 76 12.24 1.92 15.20
CA ASP A 76 13.31 1.52 16.10
C ASP A 76 14.65 1.44 15.34
N GLU A 77 15.72 1.15 16.07
CA GLU A 77 17.07 1.02 15.53
C GLU A 77 17.17 -0.03 14.42
N ALA A 78 16.41 -1.13 14.52
CA ALA A 78 16.37 -2.16 13.49
C ALA A 78 15.78 -1.62 12.18
N GLY A 79 14.72 -0.80 12.27
CA GLY A 79 14.16 -0.09 11.13
C GLY A 79 15.15 0.93 10.53
N GLU A 80 15.88 1.67 11.36
CA GLU A 80 16.88 2.64 10.89
C GLU A 80 18.00 1.95 10.11
N GLN A 81 18.55 0.87 10.67
CA GLN A 81 19.59 0.07 10.03
C GLN A 81 19.10 -0.55 8.72
N ALA A 82 17.85 -1.03 8.68
CA ALA A 82 17.26 -1.59 7.48
C ALA A 82 17.13 -0.55 6.36
N LEU A 83 16.64 0.66 6.68
CA LEU A 83 16.53 1.73 5.70
C LEU A 83 17.91 2.22 5.22
N ALA A 84 18.88 2.36 6.12
CA ALA A 84 20.24 2.74 5.75
C ALA A 84 20.90 1.70 4.83
N TRP A 85 20.65 0.41 5.06
CA TRP A 85 21.13 -0.66 4.19
C TRP A 85 20.49 -0.61 2.80
N LEU A 86 19.17 -0.39 2.73
CA LEU A 86 18.39 -0.32 1.48
C LEU A 86 18.70 0.94 0.64
N ASP A 87 19.17 2.03 1.26
CA ASP A 87 19.61 3.22 0.52
C ASP A 87 20.93 2.97 -0.23
N GLN A 88 21.73 2.03 0.26
CA GLN A 88 23.07 1.75 -0.25
C GLN A 88 23.13 0.57 -1.25
N HIS A 89 22.07 -0.23 -1.37
CA HIS A 89 22.02 -1.46 -2.17
C HIS A 89 20.76 -1.55 -3.02
#